data_AF-A0A2H6K092-F1
#
_entry.id   AF-A0A2H6K092-F1
#
_cell.length_a   1.000
_cell.length_b   1.000
_cell.length_c   1.000
_cell.angle_alpha   90.00
_cell.angle_beta   90.00
_cell.angle_gamma   90.00
#
_symmetry.space_group_name_H-M   'P 1'
#
loop_
_entity.id
_entity.type
_entity.pdbx_description
1 polymer ?
#
loop_
_entity_poly.entity_id
_entity_poly.type
_entity_poly.pdbx_seq_one_letter_code
_entity_poly.pdbx_strand_id
1 'polypeptide(L)'
;MMRRKTSIILIATVVLSLFAAAGSVGAVNFEESVASGAKVYADNCASCHGAEGDGGVGPALNKKSKLDALGLEKFKHTVEAGVEGTVMPAWKGELSEEEIKDVVHYIYAEWADFIIVGLEMWPWEITYVVVGIIWALMGMYYVIRV
;
A
#
# COMPACT_ATOMS: atom_id res chain seq x y z
N MET A 1 11.87 19.50 -53.07
CA MET A 1 12.31 19.54 -51.66
C MET A 1 11.17 19.31 -50.64
N MET A 2 10.01 18.75 -51.05
CA MET A 2 8.81 18.59 -50.18
C MET A 2 8.58 17.16 -49.64
N ARG A 3 9.19 16.12 -50.24
CA ARG A 3 8.95 14.70 -49.86
C ARG A 3 9.53 14.30 -48.49
N ARG A 4 10.60 14.96 -48.01
CA ARG A 4 11.20 14.65 -46.71
C ARG A 4 10.35 15.15 -45.53
N LYS A 5 9.59 16.23 -45.70
CA LYS A 5 8.75 16.79 -44.64
C LYS A 5 7.49 15.95 -44.41
N THR A 6 6.89 15.42 -45.47
CA THR A 6 5.72 14.53 -45.38
C THR A 6 6.03 13.19 -44.69
N SER A 7 7.22 12.62 -44.92
CA SER A 7 7.64 11.37 -44.25
C SER A 7 7.87 11.55 -42.75
N ILE A 8 8.40 12.69 -42.30
CA ILE A 8 8.63 12.97 -40.88
C ILE A 8 7.29 13.14 -40.14
N ILE A 9 6.31 13.80 -40.75
CA ILE A 9 4.99 14.00 -40.16
C ILE A 9 4.27 12.66 -39.98
N LEU A 10 4.30 11.78 -40.99
CA LEU A 10 3.67 10.45 -40.91
C LEU A 10 4.30 9.58 -39.83
N ILE A 11 5.64 9.58 -39.72
CA ILE A 11 6.34 8.84 -38.67
C ILE A 11 5.99 9.41 -37.29
N ALA A 12 5.96 10.74 -37.13
CA ALA A 12 5.59 11.37 -35.86
C ALA A 12 4.15 11.03 -35.44
N THR A 13 3.20 10.98 -36.37
CA THR A 13 1.80 10.62 -36.06
C THR A 13 1.66 9.15 -35.68
N VAL A 14 2.38 8.25 -36.35
CA VAL A 14 2.36 6.81 -36.03
C VAL A 14 2.99 6.56 -34.65
N VAL A 15 4.13 7.20 -34.36
CA VAL A 15 4.80 7.09 -33.05
C VAL A 15 3.91 7.64 -31.93
N LEU A 16 3.24 8.76 -32.14
CA LEU A 16 2.31 9.33 -31.17
C LEU A 16 1.11 8.41 -30.89
N SER A 17 0.56 7.77 -31.94
CA SER A 17 -0.54 6.81 -31.78
C SER A 17 -0.13 5.52 -31.07
N LEU A 18 1.10 5.06 -31.25
CA LEU A 18 1.63 3.89 -30.54
C LEU A 18 1.90 4.17 -29.06
N PHE A 19 2.29 5.39 -28.71
CA PHE A 19 2.49 5.79 -27.32
C PHE A 19 1.17 5.91 -26.54
N ALA A 20 0.10 6.36 -27.19
CA ALA A 20 -1.22 6.45 -26.57
C ALA A 20 -1.80 5.06 -26.21
N ALA A 21 -1.46 4.01 -26.96
CA ALA A 21 -1.89 2.64 -26.68
C ALA A 21 -1.09 1.97 -25.54
N ALA A 22 0.06 2.49 -25.15
CA ALA A 22 0.88 1.95 -24.06
C ALA A 22 0.43 2.41 -22.66
N GLY A 23 -0.48 3.38 -22.57
CA GLY A 23 -0.95 3.94 -21.30
C GLY A 23 -2.04 3.15 -20.58
N SER A 24 -2.53 2.03 -21.14
CA SER A 24 -3.65 1.27 -20.59
C SER A 24 -3.29 -0.15 -20.14
N VAL A 25 -2.01 -0.44 -19.92
CA VAL A 25 -1.62 -1.66 -19.18
C VAL A 25 -2.14 -1.47 -17.77
N GLY A 26 -3.18 -2.23 -17.40
CA GLY A 26 -4.01 -2.01 -16.21
C GLY A 26 -3.20 -1.59 -14.99
N ALA A 27 -3.30 -0.31 -14.64
CA ALA A 27 -2.86 0.17 -13.35
C ALA A 27 -3.76 -0.53 -12.33
N VAL A 28 -3.22 -1.57 -11.69
CA VAL A 28 -3.83 -2.12 -10.48
C VAL A 28 -3.90 -0.95 -9.50
N ASN A 29 -5.12 -0.54 -9.17
CA ASN A 29 -5.34 0.53 -8.21
C ASN A 29 -4.96 -0.03 -6.83
N PHE A 30 -3.74 0.25 -6.37
CA PHE A 30 -3.20 -0.34 -5.16
C PHE A 30 -4.02 0.05 -3.94
N GLU A 31 -4.50 1.29 -3.89
CA GLU A 31 -5.40 1.76 -2.84
C GLU A 31 -6.71 0.96 -2.80
N GLU A 32 -7.28 0.64 -3.96
CA GLU A 32 -8.47 -0.21 -4.06
C GLU A 32 -8.19 -1.65 -3.66
N SER A 33 -7.05 -2.20 -4.07
CA SER A 33 -6.58 -3.54 -3.69
C SER A 33 -6.42 -3.66 -2.16
N VAL A 34 -5.84 -2.65 -1.50
CA VAL A 34 -5.69 -2.61 -0.04
C VAL A 34 -7.05 -2.49 0.65
N ALA A 35 -7.96 -1.66 0.15
CA ALA A 35 -9.29 -1.50 0.72
C ALA A 35 -10.15 -2.78 0.60
N SER A 36 -10.14 -3.42 -0.57
CA SER A 36 -10.79 -4.72 -0.79
C SER A 36 -10.16 -5.80 0.10
N GLY A 37 -8.83 -5.81 0.20
CA GLY A 37 -8.09 -6.73 1.05
C GLY A 37 -8.42 -6.59 2.53
N ALA A 38 -8.62 -5.37 3.02
CA ALA A 38 -9.04 -5.11 4.39
C ALA A 38 -10.39 -5.76 4.71
N LYS A 39 -11.34 -5.70 3.77
CA LYS A 39 -12.65 -6.35 3.92
C LYS A 39 -12.50 -7.87 3.98
N VAL A 40 -11.74 -8.45 3.06
CA VAL A 40 -11.47 -9.91 3.03
C VAL A 40 -10.80 -10.36 4.34
N TYR A 41 -9.85 -9.57 4.85
CA TYR A 41 -9.19 -9.84 6.12
C TYR A 41 -10.18 -9.87 7.30
N ALA A 42 -11.02 -8.84 7.40
CA ALA A 42 -12.00 -8.72 8.48
C ALA A 42 -12.98 -9.90 8.50
N ASP A 43 -13.45 -10.33 7.32
CA ASP A 43 -14.46 -11.38 7.21
C ASP A 43 -13.87 -12.80 7.44
N ASN A 44 -12.62 -13.02 7.03
CA ASN A 44 -12.07 -14.38 6.90
C ASN A 44 -10.86 -14.67 7.80
N CYS A 45 -10.09 -13.66 8.19
CA CYS A 45 -8.77 -13.85 8.81
C CYS A 45 -8.70 -13.32 10.26
N ALA A 46 -9.38 -12.21 10.54
CA ALA A 46 -9.28 -11.46 11.80
C ALA A 46 -9.71 -12.29 13.03
N SER A 47 -10.66 -13.22 12.86
CA SER A 47 -11.14 -14.09 13.95
C SER A 47 -10.03 -14.97 14.55
N CYS A 48 -9.01 -15.31 13.77
CA CYS A 48 -7.87 -16.12 14.21
C CYS A 48 -6.61 -15.28 14.43
N HIS A 49 -6.38 -14.28 13.59
CA HIS A 49 -5.13 -13.49 13.56
C HIS A 49 -5.23 -12.13 14.27
N GLY A 50 -6.39 -11.80 14.85
CA GLY A 50 -6.64 -10.51 15.51
C GLY A 50 -7.10 -9.45 14.51
N ALA A 51 -7.85 -8.44 14.96
CA ALA A 51 -8.28 -7.35 14.07
C ALA A 51 -7.09 -6.49 13.63
N GLU A 52 -6.11 -6.31 14.51
CA GLU A 52 -4.88 -5.57 14.30
C GLU A 52 -3.70 -6.48 13.88
N GLY A 53 -3.98 -7.75 13.55
CA GLY A 53 -2.95 -8.72 13.20
C GLY A 53 -2.02 -9.11 14.34
N ASP A 54 -2.40 -8.83 15.58
CA ASP A 54 -1.63 -9.08 16.81
C ASP A 54 -1.62 -10.56 17.23
N GLY A 55 -2.42 -11.38 16.56
CA GLY A 55 -2.48 -12.82 16.72
C GLY A 55 -3.58 -13.26 17.68
N GLY A 56 -3.61 -14.55 17.96
CA GLY A 56 -4.62 -15.16 18.83
C GLY A 56 -4.55 -16.67 18.70
N VAL A 57 -5.55 -17.25 18.02
CA VAL A 57 -5.52 -18.66 17.61
C VAL A 57 -4.43 -18.89 16.57
N GLY A 58 -4.32 -17.95 15.62
CA GLY A 58 -3.25 -17.89 14.63
C GLY A 58 -2.07 -17.02 15.11
N PRO A 59 -0.89 -17.13 14.48
CA PRO A 59 0.25 -16.27 14.78
C PRO A 59 -0.05 -14.80 14.47
N ALA A 60 0.63 -13.90 15.17
CA ALA A 60 0.66 -12.48 14.83
C ALA A 60 1.21 -12.30 13.41
N LEU A 61 0.48 -11.56 12.60
CA LEU A 61 0.86 -11.25 11.23
C LEU A 61 1.40 -9.82 11.11
N ASN A 62 1.16 -8.93 12.09
CA ASN A 62 1.67 -7.56 12.16
C ASN A 62 3.17 -7.43 12.46
N LYS A 63 3.95 -8.48 12.20
CA LYS A 63 5.40 -8.51 12.36
C LYS A 63 6.08 -8.49 10.99
N LYS A 64 6.31 -7.29 10.46
CA LYS A 64 6.92 -7.06 9.14
C LYS A 64 8.17 -7.89 8.88
N SER A 65 9.09 -7.95 9.86
CA SER A 65 10.32 -8.72 9.73
C SER A 65 10.10 -10.21 9.46
N LYS A 66 9.01 -10.79 9.96
CA LYS A 66 8.63 -12.18 9.67
C LYS A 66 8.01 -12.32 8.29
N LEU A 67 7.13 -11.39 7.91
CA LEU A 67 6.53 -11.37 6.57
C LEU A 67 7.59 -11.18 5.48
N ASP A 68 8.57 -10.30 5.70
CA ASP A 68 9.66 -10.07 4.76
C ASP A 68 10.59 -11.26 4.62
N ALA A 69 10.93 -11.91 5.73
CA ALA A 69 11.74 -13.12 5.71
C ALA A 69 11.06 -14.27 4.95
N LEU A 70 9.72 -14.33 5.02
CA LEU A 70 8.93 -15.30 4.26
C LEU A 70 8.88 -14.94 2.77
N GLY A 71 8.62 -13.66 2.46
CA GLY A 71 8.46 -13.13 1.12
C GLY A 71 7.03 -13.30 0.57
N LEU A 72 6.61 -12.32 -0.24
CA LEU A 72 5.22 -12.14 -0.70
C LEU A 72 4.64 -13.40 -1.36
N GLU A 73 5.37 -13.99 -2.31
CA GLU A 73 4.91 -15.17 -3.05
C GLU A 73 4.72 -16.40 -2.15
N LYS A 74 5.62 -16.62 -1.18
CA LYS A 74 5.48 -17.73 -0.25
C LYS A 74 4.31 -17.49 0.70
N PHE A 75 4.12 -16.25 1.15
CA PHE A 75 2.98 -15.89 1.98
C PHE A 75 1.66 -16.09 1.23
N LYS A 76 1.58 -15.62 -0.02
CA LYS A 76 0.43 -15.88 -0.90
C LYS A 76 0.15 -17.36 -1.02
N HIS A 77 1.17 -18.18 -1.28
CA HIS A 77 1.02 -19.62 -1.34
C HIS A 77 0.50 -20.22 -0.03
N THR A 78 0.95 -19.73 1.13
CA THR A 78 0.41 -20.13 2.44
C THR A 78 -1.07 -19.77 2.58
N VAL A 79 -1.51 -18.61 2.09
CA VAL A 79 -2.94 -18.25 2.09
C VAL A 79 -3.73 -19.18 1.15
N GLU A 80 -3.22 -19.46 -0.05
CA GLU A 80 -3.88 -20.35 -1.01
C GLU A 80 -4.03 -21.79 -0.48
N ALA A 81 -2.95 -22.35 0.08
CA ALA A 81 -2.88 -23.74 0.50
C ALA A 81 -3.32 -23.98 1.95
N GLY A 82 -3.44 -22.91 2.75
CA GLY A 82 -3.57 -23.03 4.20
C GLY A 82 -2.29 -23.55 4.85
N VAL A 83 -2.40 -24.01 6.10
CA VAL A 83 -1.26 -24.61 6.82
C VAL A 83 -1.65 -26.00 7.31
N GLU A 84 -1.06 -27.01 6.68
CA GLU A 84 -1.30 -28.42 7.00
C GLU A 84 -1.03 -28.71 8.48
N GLY A 85 -1.93 -29.48 9.10
CA GLY A 85 -1.85 -29.81 10.52
C GLY A 85 -2.29 -28.68 11.47
N THR A 86 -2.83 -27.58 10.94
CA THR A 86 -3.43 -26.49 11.73
C THR A 86 -4.89 -26.26 11.37
N VAL A 87 -5.53 -25.31 12.06
CA VAL A 87 -6.91 -24.88 11.77
C VAL A 87 -7.00 -23.86 10.63
N MET A 88 -5.87 -23.38 10.08
CA MET A 88 -5.87 -22.42 8.97
C MET A 88 -6.28 -23.14 7.67
N PRO A 89 -7.46 -22.85 7.10
CA PRO A 89 -7.94 -23.54 5.91
C PRO A 89 -7.19 -23.11 4.66
N ALA A 90 -7.29 -23.91 3.60
CA ALA A 90 -6.92 -23.50 2.26
C ALA A 90 -7.97 -22.55 1.69
N TRP A 91 -7.57 -21.35 1.25
CA TRP A 91 -8.50 -20.37 0.68
C TRP A 91 -8.66 -20.50 -0.83
N LYS A 92 -7.80 -21.28 -1.49
CA LYS A 92 -7.93 -21.54 -2.93
C LYS A 92 -9.24 -22.25 -3.23
N GLY A 93 -10.08 -21.62 -4.03
CA GLY A 93 -11.40 -22.13 -4.42
C GLY A 93 -12.55 -21.62 -3.55
N GLU A 94 -12.26 -21.07 -2.36
CA GLU A 94 -13.21 -20.38 -1.51
C GLU A 94 -13.18 -18.87 -1.75
N LEU A 95 -11.98 -18.31 -1.94
CA LEU A 95 -11.75 -16.93 -2.37
C LEU A 95 -11.27 -16.92 -3.83
N SER A 96 -11.63 -15.87 -4.56
CA SER A 96 -11.10 -15.61 -5.89
C SER A 96 -9.60 -15.28 -5.85
N GLU A 97 -8.91 -15.45 -6.98
CA GLU A 97 -7.48 -15.12 -7.08
C GLU A 97 -7.20 -13.63 -6.78
N GLU A 98 -8.16 -12.77 -7.12
CA GLU A 98 -8.10 -11.34 -6.86
C GLU A 98 -8.27 -11.03 -5.37
N GLU A 99 -9.24 -11.64 -4.69
CA GLU A 99 -9.41 -11.48 -3.23
C GLU A 99 -8.20 -11.99 -2.44
N ILE A 100 -7.60 -13.11 -2.86
CA ILE A 100 -6.37 -13.63 -2.24
C ILE A 100 -5.21 -12.65 -2.44
N LYS A 101 -5.07 -12.08 -3.65
CA LYS A 101 -4.05 -11.07 -3.93
C LYS A 101 -4.26 -9.82 -3.09
N ASP A 102 -5.50 -9.34 -3.01
CA ASP A 102 -5.86 -8.13 -2.28
C ASP A 102 -5.63 -8.28 -0.78
N VAL A 103 -6.03 -9.40 -0.16
CA VAL A 103 -5.79 -9.62 1.28
C VAL A 103 -4.30 -9.77 1.58
N VAL A 104 -3.53 -10.40 0.69
CA VAL A 104 -2.07 -10.50 0.82
C VAL A 104 -1.43 -9.12 0.72
N HIS A 105 -1.86 -8.31 -0.25
CA HIS A 105 -1.38 -6.93 -0.39
C HIS A 105 -1.75 -6.09 0.84
N TYR A 106 -2.97 -6.18 1.34
CA TYR A 106 -3.41 -5.51 2.56
C TYR A 106 -2.50 -5.87 3.75
N ILE A 107 -2.28 -7.16 4.01
CA ILE A 107 -1.41 -7.63 5.10
C ILE A 107 0.03 -7.12 4.95
N TYR A 108 0.56 -7.12 3.72
CA TYR A 108 1.90 -6.61 3.45
C TYR A 108 2.01 -5.09 3.52
N ALA A 109 0.96 -4.35 3.15
CA ALA A 109 0.94 -2.90 3.07
C ALA A 109 0.66 -2.27 4.44
N GLU A 110 -0.36 -2.75 5.14
CA GLU A 110 -0.82 -2.20 6.43
C GLU A 110 0.26 -2.30 7.49
N TRP A 111 1.04 -3.38 7.47
CA TRP A 111 2.06 -3.66 8.49
C TRP A 111 3.47 -3.57 7.96
N ALA A 112 3.65 -3.10 6.71
CA ALA A 112 4.92 -2.54 6.31
C ALA A 112 5.16 -1.24 7.05
N ASP A 113 6.33 -1.11 7.67
CA ASP A 113 6.81 0.14 8.25
C ASP A 113 6.83 1.26 7.18
N PHE A 114 5.69 1.96 7.00
CA PHE A 114 5.49 3.36 6.56
C PHE A 114 3.98 3.59 6.32
N ILE A 115 3.30 4.40 7.12
CA ILE A 115 2.98 5.79 6.72
C ILE A 115 2.66 5.90 5.23
N ILE A 116 1.53 5.42 4.69
CA ILE A 116 0.80 6.03 3.54
C ILE A 116 -0.66 5.52 3.53
N VAL A 117 -1.43 5.86 4.55
CA VAL A 117 -2.86 6.20 4.38
C VAL A 117 -3.17 7.19 5.49
N GLY A 118 -3.59 8.40 5.11
CA GLY A 118 -3.42 9.60 5.90
C GLY A 118 -4.07 9.61 7.29
N LEU A 119 -3.41 10.37 8.17
CA LEU A 119 -3.98 11.02 9.37
C LEU A 119 -4.09 10.20 10.65
N GLU A 120 -2.96 9.70 11.14
CA GLU A 120 -2.64 9.87 12.56
C GLU A 120 -1.32 10.61 12.68
N MET A 121 -1.43 11.94 12.59
CA MET A 121 -0.45 12.87 13.12
C MET A 121 -0.13 12.45 14.54
N TRP A 122 1.11 12.02 14.78
CA TRP A 122 1.65 11.80 16.11
C TRP A 122 1.45 13.06 16.97
N PRO A 123 0.61 13.03 18.02
CA PRO A 123 0.12 14.25 18.71
C PRO A 123 1.15 15.02 19.56
N TRP A 124 2.45 14.72 19.52
CA TRP A 124 3.43 15.36 20.42
C TRP A 124 4.71 15.91 19.76
N GLU A 125 4.87 15.82 18.44
CA GLU A 125 6.02 16.48 17.75
C GLU A 125 5.65 17.83 17.10
N ILE A 126 4.35 18.07 16.87
CA ILE A 126 3.84 19.32 16.26
C ILE A 126 3.81 20.48 17.27
N THR A 127 3.77 20.20 18.58
CA THR A 127 3.87 21.25 19.60
C THR A 127 5.22 21.95 19.53
N TYR A 128 6.34 21.25 19.35
CA TYR A 128 7.67 21.87 19.39
C TYR A 128 7.96 22.77 18.19
N VAL A 129 7.50 22.41 16.99
CA VAL A 129 7.72 23.24 15.79
C VAL A 129 6.81 24.46 15.81
N VAL A 130 5.53 24.30 16.17
CA VAL A 130 4.58 25.43 16.20
C VAL A 130 4.88 26.36 17.39
N VAL A 131 5.18 25.83 18.58
CA VAL A 131 5.60 26.63 19.74
C VAL A 131 6.97 27.27 19.48
N GLY A 132 7.91 26.58 18.83
CA GLY A 132 9.21 27.13 18.46
C GLY A 132 9.10 28.30 17.48
N ILE A 133 8.24 28.20 16.45
CA ILE A 133 7.99 29.29 15.49
C ILE A 133 7.27 30.46 16.18
N ILE A 134 6.30 30.19 17.07
CA ILE A 134 5.61 31.25 17.82
C ILE A 134 6.58 31.96 18.78
N TRP A 135 7.46 31.25 19.49
CA TRP A 135 8.49 31.87 20.34
C TRP A 135 9.53 32.64 19.53
N ALA A 136 9.94 32.14 18.36
CA ALA A 136 10.85 32.87 17.47
C ALA A 136 10.22 34.18 16.96
N LEU A 137 8.93 34.14 16.58
CA LEU A 137 8.22 35.33 16.09
C LEU A 137 7.88 36.32 17.22
N MET A 138 7.49 35.83 18.41
CA MET A 138 7.24 36.68 19.57
C MET A 138 8.54 37.27 20.15
N GLY A 139 9.64 36.51 20.14
CA GLY A 139 10.96 36.98 20.52
C GLY A 139 11.50 38.04 19.55
N MET A 140 11.31 37.85 18.25
CA MET A 140 11.71 38.82 17.23
C MET A 140 10.83 40.09 17.26
N TYR A 141 9.55 39.97 17.62
CA TYR A 141 8.66 41.12 17.86
C TYR A 141 9.11 41.96 19.06
N TYR A 142 9.66 41.33 20.11
CA TYR A 142 10.13 42.04 21.30
C TYR A 142 11.48 42.74 21.09
N VAL A 143 12.39 42.18 20.29
CA VAL A 143 13.70 42.79 19.97
C VAL A 143 13.59 43.99 19.02
N ILE A 144 12.53 44.09 18.21
CA ILE A 144 12.32 45.22 17.28
C ILE A 144 11.66 46.43 17.98
N ARG A 145 11.23 46.31 19.24
CA ARG A 145 10.56 47.38 20.01
C ARG A 145 11.30 47.84 21.28
N VAL A 146 12.62 47.62 21.35
CA VAL A 146 13.49 48.25 22.37
C VAL A 146 14.50 49.16 21.71
#